data_AF-K8DZ08-F1
#
_entry.id   AF-K8DZ08-F1
#
_cell.length_a   1.000
_cell.length_b   1.000
_cell.length_c   1.000
_cell.angle_alpha   90.00
_cell.angle_beta   90.00
_cell.angle_gamma   90.00
#
_symmetry.space_group_name_H-M   'P 1'
#
loop_
_entity.id
_entity.type
_entity.pdbx_description
1 polymer ?
#
loop_
_entity_poly.entity_id
_entity_poly.type
_entity_poly.pdbx_seq_one_letter_code
_entity_poly.pdbx_strand_id
1 'polypeptide(L)'
;MRSYLYPAFTMEPDEFERALPAAVKFSQTYHIPCRVLKQGDLYTLCFEDKAVAKGIVYGHRYEVEMDRTFRKYAIEDVVYLKKEEFEKGCLCNQ
;
A
#
# COMPACT_ATOMS: atom_id res chain seq x y z
N MET A 1 -16.27 -2.16 13.84
CA MET A 1 -16.14 -1.33 12.62
C MET A 1 -14.67 -1.32 12.25
N ARG A 2 -14.27 -1.81 11.06
CA ARG A 2 -12.86 -1.72 10.64
C ARG A 2 -12.57 -0.24 10.33
N SER A 3 -11.68 0.40 11.09
CA SER A 3 -11.36 1.81 10.88
C SER A 3 -10.45 2.03 9.66
N TYR A 4 -9.64 1.03 9.33
CA TYR A 4 -8.61 1.08 8.29
C TYR A 4 -8.51 -0.25 7.54
N LEU A 5 -8.01 -0.18 6.32
CA LEU A 5 -7.56 -1.29 5.47
C LEU A 5 -6.08 -1.06 5.13
N TYR A 6 -5.37 -2.16 4.89
CA TYR A 6 -3.93 -2.13 4.65
C TYR A 6 -3.59 -2.70 3.27
N PRO A 7 -3.95 -2.00 2.17
CA PRO A 7 -3.60 -2.43 0.82
C PRO A 7 -2.08 -2.52 0.67
N ALA A 8 -1.63 -3.59 0.03
CA ALA A 8 -0.24 -3.95 -0.14
C ALA A 8 0.03 -4.40 -1.57
N PHE A 9 1.12 -3.89 -2.13
CA PHE A 9 1.56 -4.11 -3.50
C PHE A 9 2.94 -4.74 -3.46
N THR A 10 3.01 -6.04 -3.75
CA THR A 10 4.27 -6.81 -3.78
C THR A 10 4.89 -6.73 -5.16
N MET A 11 6.19 -6.48 -5.22
CA MET A 11 6.93 -6.21 -6.46
C MET A 11 8.40 -6.65 -6.38
N GLU A 12 8.98 -6.86 -7.55
CA GLU A 12 10.42 -7.09 -7.75
C GLU A 12 11.25 -5.85 -7.38
N PRO A 13 12.56 -6.00 -7.07
CA PRO A 13 13.43 -4.88 -6.69
C PRO A 13 13.43 -3.70 -7.70
N ASP A 14 13.52 -3.99 -9.00
CA ASP A 14 13.59 -2.96 -10.04
C ASP A 14 12.30 -2.13 -10.11
N GLU A 15 11.15 -2.78 -9.92
CA GLU A 15 9.85 -2.11 -9.92
C GLU A 15 9.61 -1.37 -8.60
N PHE A 16 10.14 -1.88 -7.48
CA PHE A 16 10.14 -1.18 -6.20
C PHE A 16 10.88 0.16 -6.28
N GLU A 17 12.09 0.18 -6.84
CA GLU A 17 12.86 1.43 -6.99
C GLU A 17 12.10 2.47 -7.83
N ARG A 18 11.34 2.03 -8.84
CA ARG A 18 10.50 2.90 -9.68
C ARG A 18 9.23 3.37 -8.95
N ALA A 19 8.63 2.51 -8.13
CA ALA A 19 7.39 2.79 -7.43
C ALA A 19 7.60 3.64 -6.15
N LEU A 20 8.75 3.50 -5.49
CA LEU A 20 9.03 4.13 -4.20
C LEU A 20 8.86 5.67 -4.20
N PRO A 21 9.38 6.43 -5.19
CA PRO A 21 9.14 7.88 -5.24
C PRO A 21 7.65 8.25 -5.34
N ALA A 22 6.87 7.46 -6.10
CA ALA A 22 5.43 7.65 -6.21
C ALA A 22 4.72 7.32 -4.90
N ALA A 23 5.16 6.28 -4.19
CA ALA A 23 4.61 5.88 -2.89
C ALA A 23 4.85 6.93 -1.80
N VAL A 24 6.07 7.47 -1.73
CA VAL A 24 6.42 8.56 -0.80
C VAL A 24 5.58 9.80 -1.11
N LYS A 25 5.49 10.20 -2.38
CA LYS A 25 4.68 11.35 -2.80
C LYS A 25 3.20 11.15 -2.46
N PHE A 26 2.66 9.96 -2.72
CA PHE A 26 1.27 9.61 -2.43
C PHE A 26 0.99 9.71 -0.92
N SER A 27 1.85 9.09 -0.11
CA SER A 27 1.78 9.12 1.36
C SER A 27 1.73 10.55 1.90
N GLN A 28 2.61 11.43 1.42
CA GLN A 28 2.65 12.84 1.84
C GLN A 28 1.43 13.63 1.35
N THR A 29 1.03 13.44 0.10
CA THR A 29 -0.10 14.17 -0.52
C THR A 29 -1.40 13.90 0.24
N TYR A 30 -1.66 12.63 0.56
CA TYR A 30 -2.91 12.20 1.19
C TYR A 30 -2.82 12.04 2.71
N HIS A 31 -1.64 12.29 3.29
CA HIS A 31 -1.36 12.11 4.73
C HIS A 31 -1.67 10.69 5.22
N ILE A 32 -1.26 9.69 4.43
CA ILE A 32 -1.50 8.27 4.69
C ILE A 32 -0.18 7.60 5.06
N PRO A 33 -0.09 6.87 6.19
CA PRO A 33 1.10 6.10 6.51
C PRO A 33 1.46 5.10 5.41
N CYS A 34 2.69 5.16 4.92
CA CYS A 34 3.27 4.20 3.97
C CYS A 34 4.40 3.44 4.66
N ARG A 35 4.42 2.12 4.50
CA ARG A 35 5.50 1.25 4.96
C ARG A 35 6.00 0.34 3.86
N VAL A 36 7.24 -0.11 4.02
CA VAL A 36 7.92 -1.06 3.16
C VAL A 36 8.17 -2.33 3.96
N LEU A 37 7.74 -3.47 3.42
CA LEU A 37 8.12 -4.80 3.90
C LEU A 37 9.09 -5.42 2.89
N LYS A 38 10.07 -6.18 3.39
CA LYS A 38 10.95 -7.01 2.56
C LYS A 38 10.72 -8.47 2.91
N GLN A 39 10.46 -9.30 1.89
CA GLN A 39 10.24 -10.74 2.04
C GLN A 39 11.12 -11.47 1.02
N GLY A 40 12.25 -12.01 1.49
CA GLY A 40 13.27 -12.55 0.60
C GLY A 40 13.80 -11.46 -0.33
N ASP A 41 13.66 -11.68 -1.65
CA ASP A 41 14.07 -10.76 -2.70
C ASP A 41 12.96 -9.79 -3.12
N LEU A 42 11.75 -9.94 -2.58
CA LEU A 42 10.61 -9.10 -2.94
C LEU A 42 10.41 -7.96 -1.94
N TYR A 43 9.85 -6.87 -2.45
CA TYR A 43 9.49 -5.68 -1.70
C TYR A 43 7.98 -5.49 -1.77
N THR A 44 7.39 -5.04 -0.66
CA THR A 44 5.96 -4.75 -0.59
C THR A 44 5.76 -3.33 -0.08
N LEU A 45 5.10 -2.50 -0.89
CA LEU A 45 4.61 -1.18 -0.47
C LEU A 45 3.23 -1.35 0.13
N CYS A 46 3.03 -0.92 1.37
CA CYS A 46 1.75 -1.01 2.06
C CYS A 46 1.33 0.34 2.67
N PHE A 47 0.02 0.59 2.71
CA PHE A 47 -0.55 1.86 3.14
C PHE A 47 -1.62 1.65 4.22
N GLU A 48 -1.76 2.56 5.18
CA GLU A 48 -2.88 2.55 6.13
C GLU A 48 -4.00 3.46 5.64
N ASP A 49 -4.91 2.94 4.82
CA ASP A 49 -6.00 3.74 4.23
C ASP A 49 -7.32 3.53 4.97
N LYS A 50 -8.13 4.58 5.04
CA LYS A 50 -9.40 4.55 5.79
C LYS A 50 -10.42 3.69 5.06
N ALA A 51 -11.05 2.77 5.80
CA ALA A 51 -12.14 1.97 5.25
C ALA A 51 -13.38 2.85 5.04
N VAL A 52 -13.99 2.75 3.87
CA VAL A 52 -15.23 3.46 3.51
C VAL A 52 -16.27 2.49 2.98
N ALA A 53 -17.53 2.69 3.35
CA ALA A 53 -18.62 1.89 2.83
C ALA A 53 -18.85 2.20 1.35
N LYS A 54 -18.82 1.17 0.49
CA LYS A 54 -19.09 1.25 -0.95
C LYS A 54 -20.27 0.34 -1.29
N GLY A 55 -21.43 0.63 -0.70
CA GLY A 55 -22.62 -0.21 -0.81
C GLY A 55 -22.54 -1.45 0.08
N ILE A 56 -22.52 -2.64 -0.53
CA ILE A 56 -22.50 -3.93 0.19
C ILE A 56 -21.11 -4.36 0.69
N VAL A 57 -20.05 -3.73 0.17
CA VAL A 57 -18.65 -4.01 0.54
C VAL A 57 -17.97 -2.76 1.11
N TYR A 58 -16.91 -2.98 1.89
CA TYR A 58 -16.01 -1.91 2.31
C TYR A 58 -14.82 -1.87 1.35
N GLY A 59 -14.55 -0.70 0.79
CA GLY A 59 -13.31 -0.40 0.08
C GLY A 59 -12.45 0.53 0.91
N HIS A 60 -11.33 0.96 0.34
CA HIS A 60 -10.52 2.01 0.95
C HIS A 60 -10.68 3.34 0.20
N ARG A 61 -10.44 4.44 0.91
CA ARG A 61 -10.78 5.79 0.46
C ARG A 61 -10.14 6.15 -0.88
N TYR A 62 -8.89 5.76 -1.08
CA TYR A 62 -8.10 6.09 -2.28
C TYR A 62 -7.79 4.87 -3.15
N GLU A 63 -8.68 3.88 -3.13
CA GLU A 63 -8.55 2.64 -3.92
C GLU A 63 -8.27 2.88 -5.39
N VAL A 64 -9.02 3.77 -6.03
CA VAL A 64 -8.86 4.03 -7.47
C VAL A 64 -7.51 4.70 -7.76
N GLU A 65 -7.09 5.69 -6.97
CA GLU A 65 -5.79 6.33 -7.18
C GLU A 65 -4.61 5.40 -6.84
N MET A 66 -4.71 4.59 -5.79
CA MET A 66 -3.68 3.61 -5.44
C MET A 66 -3.52 2.56 -6.54
N ASP A 67 -4.62 1.93 -6.99
CA ASP A 67 -4.58 0.92 -8.05
C ASP A 67 -3.98 1.50 -9.33
N ARG A 68 -4.44 2.69 -9.75
CA ARG A 68 -3.91 3.34 -10.95
C ARG A 68 -2.41 3.64 -10.85
N THR A 69 -1.93 3.95 -9.65
CA THR A 69 -0.54 4.33 -9.42
C THR A 69 0.38 3.12 -9.29
N PHE A 70 -0.03 2.11 -8.52
CA PHE A 70 0.86 1.05 -8.06
C PHE A 70 0.65 -0.31 -8.74
N ARG A 71 -0.56 -0.61 -9.25
CA ARG A 71 -0.87 -1.94 -9.80
C ARG A 71 0.02 -2.34 -10.98
N LYS A 72 0.50 -1.37 -11.76
CA LYS A 72 1.44 -1.61 -12.87
C LYS A 72 2.83 -2.08 -12.45
N TYR A 73 3.18 -1.93 -11.18
CA TYR A 73 4.47 -2.35 -10.62
C TYR A 73 4.35 -3.67 -9.85
N ALA A 74 3.13 -4.07 -9.49
CA ALA A 74 2.89 -5.23 -8.63
C ALA A 74 2.93 -6.53 -9.43
N ILE A 75 3.44 -7.59 -8.80
CA ILE A 75 3.45 -8.96 -9.35
C ILE A 75 2.03 -9.53 -9.43
N GLU A 76 1.20 -9.19 -8.45
CA GLU A 76 -0.17 -9.66 -8.30
C GLU A 76 -1.14 -8.52 -7.97
N ASP A 77 -2.43 -8.83 -7.94
CA ASP A 77 -3.47 -7.89 -7.51
C ASP A 77 -3.26 -7.45 -6.05
N VAL A 78 -3.86 -6.32 -5.67
CA VAL A 78 -3.71 -5.75 -4.33
C VAL A 78 -4.10 -6.76 -3.24
N VAL A 79 -3.18 -7.00 -2.31
CA VAL A 79 -3.41 -7.85 -1.14
C VAL A 79 -3.70 -6.96 0.07
N TYR A 80 -4.53 -7.42 0.99
CA TYR A 80 -4.85 -6.69 2.21
C TYR A 80 -4.20 -7.34 3.42
N LEU A 81 -3.28 -6.62 4.05
CA LEU A 81 -2.59 -7.08 5.25
C LEU A 81 -3.45 -6.90 6.50
N LYS A 82 -3.10 -7.63 7.55
CA LYS A 82 -3.51 -7.27 8.90
C LYS A 82 -2.67 -6.10 9.42
N LYS A 83 -3.21 -5.39 10.41
CA LYS A 83 -2.51 -4.26 11.02
C LYS A 83 -1.14 -4.66 11.59
N GLU A 84 -1.08 -5.83 12.21
CA GLU A 84 0.14 -6.34 12.85
C GLU A 84 1.23 -6.68 11.83
N GLU A 85 0.85 -6.97 10.58
CA GLU A 85 1.78 -7.21 9.48
C GLU A 85 2.29 -5.89 8.90
N PHE A 86 1.38 -4.92 8.73
CA PHE A 86 1.73 -3.56 8.32
C PHE A 86 2.76 -2.91 9.27
N GLU A 87 2.55 -3.03 10.59
CA GLU A 87 3.41 -2.41 11.60
C GLU A 87 4.85 -2.97 11.63
N LYS A 88 5.10 -4.15 11.03
CA LYS A 88 6.45 -4.72 10.88
C LYS A 88 7.29 -4.02 9.82
N GLY A 89 6.68 -3.24 8.93
CA GLY A 89 7.37 -2.56 7.84
C GLY A 89 8.10 -1.30 8.31
N CYS A 90 9.18 -0.96 7.61
CA CYS A 90 9.90 0.31 7.80
C CYS A 90 9.10 1.45 7.17
N LEU A 91 9.24 2.68 7.68
CA LEU A 91 8.56 3.83 7.07
C LEU A 91 9.13 4.12 5.67
N CYS A 92 8.26 4.41 4.70
CA CYS A 92 8.68 4.67 3.31
C CYS A 92 9.56 5.93 3.15
N ASN A 93 9.59 6.82 4.13
CA ASN A 93 10.27 8.11 4.10
C ASN A 93 11.53 8.19 4.99
N GLN A 94 12.03 7.05 5.47
CA GLN A 94 13.34 6.95 6.13
C GLN A 94 14.45 6.77 5.10
#